data_AF-A0A852PQ54-F1
#
_entry.id   AF-A0A852PQ54-F1
#
_cell.length_a   1.000
_cell.length_b   1.000
_cell.length_c   1.000
_cell.angle_alpha   90.00
_cell.angle_beta   90.00
_cell.angle_gamma   90.00
#
_symmetry.space_group_name_H-M   'P 1'
#
loop_
_entity.id
_entity.type
_entity.pdbx_description
1 polymer ?
#
loop_
_entity_poly.entity_id
_entity_poly.type
_entity_poly.pdbx_seq_one_letter_code
_entity_poly.pdbx_strand_id
1 'polypeptide(L)' 'MKDEYDFSQGIRNPYAGQLKAKKVVTIRLDDDAVDYFKALSKEVGIPYQTLINAYLKDCAINHRKLNMIWR' A
#
# COMPACT_ATOMS: atom_id res chain seq x y z
N MET A 1 10.96 -18.35 -26.61
CA MET A 1 11.68 -17.21 -25.98
C MET A 1 13.14 -17.29 -26.41
N LYS A 2 13.86 -16.18 -26.53
CA LYS A 2 15.32 -16.24 -26.80
C LYS A 2 16.04 -16.67 -25.53
N ASP A 3 17.08 -17.48 -25.69
CA ASP A 3 17.88 -17.98 -24.58
C ASP A 3 18.70 -16.87 -23.91
N GLU A 4 19.13 -15.85 -24.67
CA GLU A 4 19.83 -14.69 -24.12
C GLU A 4 19.42 -13.37 -24.77
N TYR A 5 19.49 -12.31 -23.96
CA TYR A 5 19.23 -10.93 -24.35
C TYR A 5 20.45 -10.09 -23.99
N ASP A 6 21.02 -9.41 -24.99
CA ASP A 6 22.09 -8.45 -24.79
C ASP A 6 21.52 -7.08 -24.36
N PHE A 7 21.92 -6.65 -23.16
CA PHE A 7 21.53 -5.37 -22.56
C PHE A 7 22.68 -4.37 -22.51
N SER A 8 23.74 -4.57 -23.31
CA SER A 8 24.92 -3.70 -23.38
C SER A 8 24.59 -2.23 -23.72
N GLN A 9 23.45 -1.98 -24.37
CA GLN A 9 22.92 -0.65 -24.71
C GLN A 9 21.64 -0.29 -23.92
N GLY A 10 21.36 -1.02 -22.84
CA GLY A 10 20.17 -0.83 -22.02
C GLY A 10 20.19 0.50 -21.26
N ILE A 11 19.16 1.32 -21.46
CA ILE A 11 18.96 2.55 -20.68
C ILE A 11 18.18 2.21 -19.42
N ARG A 12 18.64 2.72 -18.27
CA ARG A 12 17.94 2.55 -16.99
C ARG A 12 16.52 3.12 -17.10
N ASN A 13 15.52 2.32 -16.75
CA ASN A 13 14.12 2.74 -16.80
C ASN A 13 13.94 4.04 -15.97
N PRO A 14 13.52 5.17 -16.58
CA PRO A 14 13.33 6.45 -15.89
C PRO A 14 12.26 6.38 -14.80
N TYR A 15 11.36 5.39 -14.86
CA TYR A 15 10.34 5.13 -13.84
C TYR A 15 10.85 4.24 -12.70
N ALA A 16 12.08 3.71 -12.77
CA ALA A 16 12.63 2.82 -11.73
C ALA A 16 12.71 3.49 -10.35
N GLY A 17 12.97 4.80 -10.30
CA GLY A 17 12.94 5.57 -9.03
C GLY A 17 11.53 5.88 -8.53
N GLN A 18 10.53 5.83 -9.41
CA GLN A 18 9.12 6.11 -9.11
C GLN A 18 8.35 4.85 -8.70
N LEU A 19 8.87 3.67 -9.03
CA LEU A 19 8.47 2.41 -8.44
C LEU A 19 8.82 2.46 -6.95
N LYS A 20 7.94 3.07 -6.15
CA LYS A 20 8.10 3.11 -4.70
C LYS A 20 8.28 1.66 -4.24
N ALA A 21 9.44 1.36 -3.69
CA ALA A 21 9.69 0.08 -3.04
C ALA A 21 8.62 -0.10 -1.96
N LYS A 22 7.63 -0.95 -2.22
CA LYS A 22 6.63 -1.32 -1.23
C LYS A 22 7.37 -2.12 -0.17
N LYS A 23 7.52 -1.56 1.03
CA LYS A 23 8.04 -2.30 2.17
C LYS A 23 6.95 -3.25 2.65
N VAL A 24 7.24 -4.54 2.67
CA VAL A 24 6.36 -5.55 3.26
C VAL A 24 6.54 -5.48 4.76
N VAL A 25 5.46 -5.22 5.48
CA VAL A 25 5.43 -5.16 6.94
C VAL A 25 4.29 -6.04 7.45
N THR A 26 4.52 -6.70 8.58
CA THR A 26 3.45 -7.43 9.28
C THR A 26 2.87 -6.50 10.34
N ILE A 27 1.58 -6.19 10.23
CA ILE A 27 0.84 -5.36 11.18
C ILE A 27 -0.25 -6.21 11.80
N ARG A 28 -0.38 -6.20 13.13
CA ARG A 28 -1.53 -6.78 13.81
C ARG A 28 -2.67 -5.77 13.75
N LEU A 29 -3.81 -6.22 13.28
CA LEU A 29 -5.05 -5.46 13.21
C LEU A 29 -6.11 -6.23 13.99
N ASP A 30 -6.96 -5.51 14.68
CA ASP A 30 -8.13 -6.09 15.35
C ASP A 30 -9.13 -6.62 14.30
N ASP A 31 -9.86 -7.68 14.66
CA ASP A 31 -10.76 -8.38 13.73
C ASP A 31 -11.87 -7.46 13.20
N ASP A 32 -12.37 -6.56 14.05
CA ASP A 32 -13.40 -5.57 13.70
C ASP A 32 -12.94 -4.59 12.62
N ALA A 33 -11.69 -4.12 12.71
CA ALA A 33 -11.09 -3.25 11.71
C ALA A 33 -10.94 -4.00 10.37
N VAL A 34 -10.49 -5.24 10.40
CA VAL A 34 -10.34 -6.07 9.19
C VAL A 34 -11.70 -6.30 8.52
N ASP A 35 -12.73 -6.63 9.29
CA ASP A 35 -14.07 -6.90 8.77
C ASP A 35 -14.73 -5.64 8.20
N TYR A 36 -14.54 -4.48 8.82
CA TYR A 36 -14.95 -3.19 8.26
C TYR A 36 -14.36 -2.96 6.87
N PHE A 37 -13.04 -3.10 6.71
CA PHE A 37 -12.41 -2.88 5.40
C PHE A 37 -12.77 -3.95 4.37
N LYS A 38 -13.07 -5.19 4.79
CA LYS A 38 -13.60 -6.23 3.88
C LYS A 38 -15.01 -5.89 3.38
N ALA A 39 -15.88 -5.36 4.23
CA ALA A 39 -17.20 -4.90 3.82
C ALA A 39 -17.09 -3.74 2.83
N LEU A 40 -16.29 -2.72 3.18
CA LEU A 40 -16.05 -1.56 2.31
C LEU A 40 -15.42 -1.95 0.96
N SER A 41 -14.54 -2.96 0.96
CA SER A 41 -13.94 -3.52 -0.26
C SER A 41 -14.98 -4.08 -1.23
N LYS A 42 -16.06 -4.70 -0.73
CA LYS A 42 -17.14 -5.22 -1.56
C LYS A 42 -17.96 -4.11 -2.21
N GLU A 43 -18.13 -2.99 -1.52
CA GLU A 43 -18.88 -1.84 -2.01
C GLU A 43 -18.11 -1.05 -3.07
N VAL A 44 -16.82 -0.82 -2.82
CA VAL A 44 -15.97 0.03 -3.68
C VAL A 44 -15.28 -0.77 -4.80
N GLY A 45 -15.24 -2.10 -4.69
CA GLY A 45 -14.58 -2.98 -5.66
C GLY A 45 -13.05 -2.97 -5.62
N ILE A 46 -12.46 -2.40 -4.56
CA ILE A 46 -11.01 -2.32 -4.36
C ILE A 46 -10.62 -3.28 -3.24
N PRO A 47 -9.51 -4.06 -3.34
CA PRO A 47 -9.07 -4.96 -2.27
C PRO A 47 -8.90 -4.25 -0.92
N TYR A 48 -9.33 -4.88 0.17
CA TYR A 48 -9.30 -4.29 1.51
C TYR A 48 -7.89 -3.86 1.94
N GLN A 49 -6.83 -4.60 1.57
CA GLN A 49 -5.45 -4.21 1.87
C GLN A 49 -5.05 -2.90 1.18
N THR A 50 -5.53 -2.69 -0.05
CA THR A 50 -5.30 -1.45 -0.80
C THR A 50 -6.02 -0.28 -0.14
N LEU A 51 -7.24 -0.50 0.34
CA LEU A 51 -8.02 0.50 1.09
C LEU A 51 -7.31 0.87 2.40
N ILE A 52 -6.89 -0.10 3.20
CA ILE A 52 -6.13 0.14 4.44
C ILE A 52 -4.92 1.02 4.15
N ASN A 53 -4.12 0.67 3.14
CA ASN A 53 -2.96 1.46 2.77
C ASN A 53 -3.33 2.88 2.29
N ALA A 54 -4.41 3.04 1.54
CA ALA A 54 -4.89 4.35 1.10
C ALA A 54 -5.29 5.23 2.29
N TYR A 55 -5.99 4.68 3.28
CA TYR A 55 -6.39 5.39 4.50
C TYR A 55 -5.18 5.75 5.37
N LEU A 56 -4.20 4.86 5.52
CA LEU A 56 -2.94 5.17 6.22
C LEU A 56 -2.18 6.31 5.52
N LYS A 57 -2.18 6.34 4.19
CA LYS A 57 -1.58 7.42 3.41
C LYS A 57 -2.34 8.73 3.60
N ASP A 58 -3.68 8.71 3.57
CA ASP A 58 -4.51 9.89 3.85
C ASP A 58 -4.26 10.44 5.25
N CYS A 59 -4.17 9.56 6.25
CA CYS A 59 -3.85 9.92 7.63
C CYS A 59 -2.52 10.68 7.73
N ALA A 60 -1.49 10.18 7.04
CA ALA A 60 -0.17 10.81 7.01
C ALA A 60 -0.17 12.16 6.27
N ILE A 61 -0.88 12.27 5.13
CA ILE A 61 -0.99 13.51 4.34
C ILE A 61 -1.71 14.59 5.13
N ASN A 62 -2.79 14.23 5.81
CA ASN A 62 -3.60 15.18 6.59
C ASN A 62 -3.07 15.38 8.02
N HIS A 63 -1.92 14.80 8.36
CA HIS A 63 -1.30 14.86 9.69
C HIS A 63 -2.28 14.56 10.84
N ARG A 64 -3.19 13.60 10.64
CA ARG A 64 -4.18 13.23 11.67
C ARG A 64 -3.42 12.64 12.86
N LYS A 65 -3.66 13.18 14.04
CA LYS A 65 -3.13 12.64 15.30
C LYS A 65 -4.27 11.99 16.07
N LEU A 66 -4.05 10.77 16.55
CA LEU A 66 -5.02 10.14 17.43
C LEU A 66 -5.09 10.97 18.72
N ASN A 67 -6.28 11.44 19.09
CA ASN A 67 -6.47 12.06 20.38
C ASN A 67 -6.65 10.94 21.43
N MET A 68 -5.53 10.36 21.86
CA MET A 68 -5.53 9.38 22.94
C MET A 68 -5.65 10.12 24.28
N ILE A 69 -6.88 10.30 24.76
CA ILE A 69 -7.10 10.54 26.18
C ILE A 69 -7.07 9.17 26.84
N TRP A 70 -5.89 8.75 27.31
CA TRP A 70 -5.80 7.65 28.26
C TRP A 70 -6.52 8.08 29.54
N ARG A 71 -7.58 7.36 29.92
CA ARG A 71 -8.19 7.43 31.25
C ARG A 71 -7.96 6.11 31.96
#